data_AF-A0A4Y2A783-F1
#
_entry.id   AF-A0A4Y2A783-F1
#
_cell.length_a   1.000
_cell.length_b   1.000
_cell.length_c   1.000
_cell.angle_alpha   90.00
_cell.angle_beta   90.00
_cell.angle_gamma   90.00
#
_symmetry.space_group_name_H-M   'P 1'
#
loop_
_entity.id
_entity.type
_entity.pdbx_description
1 polymer ?
#
loop_
_entity_poly.entity_id
_entity_poly.type
_entity_poly.pdbx_seq_one_letter_code
_entity_poly.pdbx_strand_id
1 'polypeptide(L)'
;MYRERASNALLDAFSNPIFLGSDRAVVNTGAFNGVIRRLELKLHRPIQWIICLLHFNEFPLRHLFESKSSGPSSYTGDIGRNLKGFEKLPLVAFNVNECELPGIDPTNLSCDQKYLINICTALISGDGSSDLAKRQPDTLNFARWQTAATRILRLYISTSDPTNVLITLVVFILKIYATSWFRIKIHHSIKYGARHLWHFINSSRYFPNKYRDIIESVISRNAYFVAPENMLLAMLTDERCHIRTLASRRIIKASEISPDGNCFRRFVIPAVNFRARDYLDLID
;
A
#
# COMPACT_ATOMS: atom_id res chain seq x y z
N MET A 1 -29.77 1.89 35.81
CA MET A 1 -30.58 1.83 34.57
C MET A 1 -30.48 3.19 33.87
N TYR A 2 -29.34 3.47 33.23
CA TYR A 2 -29.19 4.66 32.39
C TYR A 2 -29.55 4.25 30.95
N ARG A 3 -30.80 4.49 30.56
CA ARG A 3 -31.23 4.39 29.16
C ARG A 3 -30.88 5.71 28.48
N GLU A 4 -29.72 5.74 27.84
CA GLU A 4 -29.37 6.80 26.90
C GLU A 4 -30.20 6.56 25.62
N ARG A 5 -31.32 7.28 25.51
CA ARG A 5 -32.05 7.41 24.23
C ARG A 5 -31.22 8.32 23.34
N ALA A 6 -30.21 7.76 22.67
CA ALA A 6 -29.79 8.32 21.39
C ALA A 6 -31.05 8.34 20.50
N SER A 7 -31.44 9.52 20.01
CA SER A 7 -32.64 9.64 19.18
C SER A 7 -32.50 8.70 17.98
N ASN A 8 -33.57 7.98 17.62
CA ASN A 8 -33.55 7.06 16.48
C ASN A 8 -33.09 7.76 15.18
N ALA A 9 -33.24 9.09 15.07
CA ALA A 9 -32.73 9.91 13.97
C ALA A 9 -31.19 9.94 13.85
N LEU A 10 -30.46 9.90 14.98
CA LEU A 10 -28.99 9.87 15.03
C LEU A 10 -28.44 8.52 14.54
N LEU A 11 -29.15 7.45 14.87
CA LEU A 11 -28.90 6.12 14.32
C LEU A 11 -29.28 6.05 12.85
N ASP A 12 -30.30 6.79 12.40
CA ASP A 12 -30.77 6.75 11.01
C ASP A 12 -29.86 7.47 10.00
N ALA A 13 -29.18 8.55 10.39
CA ALA A 13 -28.16 9.17 9.53
C ALA A 13 -26.93 8.26 9.31
N PHE A 14 -26.68 7.32 10.23
CA PHE A 14 -25.62 6.30 10.15
C PHE A 14 -26.15 4.90 9.81
N SER A 15 -27.46 4.72 9.65
CA SER A 15 -28.04 3.45 9.26
C SER A 15 -27.93 3.35 7.74
N ASN A 16 -27.29 2.28 7.27
CA ASN A 16 -26.96 2.04 5.86
C ASN A 16 -25.85 2.93 5.26
N PRO A 17 -24.60 2.81 5.75
CA PRO A 17 -23.44 3.32 5.03
C PRO A 17 -23.28 2.61 3.68
N ILE A 18 -23.01 3.38 2.62
CA ILE A 18 -22.69 2.84 1.29
C ILE A 18 -21.16 2.78 1.17
N PHE A 19 -20.64 1.61 0.85
CA PHE A 19 -19.22 1.41 0.60
C PHE A 19 -19.00 1.13 -0.88
N LEU A 20 -17.96 1.74 -1.46
CA LEU A 20 -17.57 1.45 -2.84
C LEU A 20 -16.08 1.18 -2.91
N GLY A 21 -15.76 -0.05 -3.35
CA GLY A 21 -14.40 -0.49 -3.62
C GLY A 21 -13.92 -0.04 -5.00
N SER A 22 -12.71 0.49 -5.08
CA SER A 22 -12.10 0.82 -6.38
C SER A 22 -10.57 0.81 -6.34
N ASP A 23 -9.97 0.80 -7.54
CA ASP A 23 -8.57 1.14 -7.70
C ASP A 23 -8.36 2.66 -7.56
N ARG A 24 -7.12 3.11 -7.77
CA ARG A 24 -6.72 4.52 -7.63
C ARG A 24 -6.80 5.32 -8.91
N ALA A 25 -7.33 4.75 -9.99
CA ALA A 25 -7.36 5.45 -11.25
C ALA A 25 -8.18 6.74 -11.11
N VAL A 26 -7.73 7.81 -11.77
CA VAL A 26 -8.39 9.13 -11.72
C VAL A 26 -9.83 9.03 -12.22
N VAL A 27 -10.12 8.12 -13.14
CA VAL A 27 -11.49 7.84 -13.60
C VAL A 27 -12.41 7.39 -12.46
N ASN A 28 -11.88 6.73 -11.43
CA ASN A 28 -12.64 6.25 -10.29
C ASN A 28 -12.66 7.27 -9.14
N THR A 29 -11.49 7.84 -8.83
CA THR A 29 -11.23 8.65 -7.62
C THR A 29 -11.17 10.16 -7.85
N GLY A 30 -11.31 10.62 -9.10
CA GLY A 30 -11.19 12.03 -9.44
C GLY A 30 -12.20 12.92 -8.70
N ALA A 31 -11.71 14.02 -8.12
CA ALA A 31 -12.49 14.90 -7.24
C ALA A 31 -13.73 15.56 -7.89
N PHE A 32 -13.78 15.61 -9.23
CA PHE A 32 -14.88 16.21 -9.99
C PHE A 32 -15.67 15.19 -10.80
N ASN A 33 -14.96 14.36 -11.57
CA ASN A 33 -15.57 13.44 -12.54
C ASN A 33 -15.33 11.96 -12.23
N GLY A 34 -14.74 11.63 -11.07
CA GLY A 34 -14.56 10.25 -10.64
C GLY A 34 -15.89 9.52 -10.52
N VAL A 35 -15.92 8.23 -10.85
CA VAL A 35 -17.12 7.38 -10.73
C VAL A 35 -17.72 7.49 -9.33
N ILE A 36 -16.89 7.42 -8.28
CA ILE A 36 -17.37 7.50 -6.89
C ILE A 36 -18.04 8.87 -6.63
N ARG A 37 -17.41 9.97 -7.08
CA ARG A 37 -17.97 11.31 -6.95
C ARG A 37 -19.29 11.47 -7.69
N ARG A 38 -19.39 10.93 -8.91
CA ARG A 38 -20.63 10.97 -9.70
C ARG A 38 -21.75 10.18 -9.03
N LEU A 39 -21.43 9.06 -8.39
CA LEU A 39 -22.38 8.27 -7.61
C LEU A 39 -22.84 9.00 -6.35
N GLU A 40 -21.93 9.64 -5.60
CA GLU A 40 -22.28 10.48 -4.45
C GLU A 40 -23.28 11.57 -4.84
N LEU A 41 -23.03 12.27 -5.95
CA LEU A 41 -23.93 13.31 -6.48
C LEU A 41 -25.29 12.75 -6.90
N LYS A 42 -25.32 11.60 -7.57
CA LYS A 42 -26.57 10.97 -8.03
C LYS A 42 -27.40 10.39 -6.89
N LEU A 43 -26.76 9.84 -5.87
CA LEU A 43 -27.42 9.24 -4.71
C LEU A 43 -27.81 10.25 -3.64
N HIS A 44 -27.39 11.51 -3.82
CA HIS A 44 -27.52 12.56 -2.84
C HIS A 44 -26.95 12.20 -1.44
N ARG A 45 -25.92 11.34 -1.38
CA ARG A 45 -25.36 10.80 -0.13
C ARG A 45 -23.86 10.56 -0.23
N PRO A 46 -23.08 10.73 0.86
CA PRO A 46 -21.66 10.40 0.89
C PRO A 46 -21.46 8.87 0.79
N ILE A 47 -20.41 8.46 0.07
CA ILE A 47 -19.98 7.07 -0.04
C ILE A 47 -18.67 6.93 0.73
N GLN A 48 -18.49 5.80 1.42
CA GLN A 48 -17.20 5.43 2.00
C GLN A 48 -16.31 4.80 0.92
N TRP A 49 -15.16 5.41 0.68
CA TRP A 49 -14.23 4.99 -0.37
C TRP A 49 -13.34 3.87 0.15
N ILE A 50 -13.44 2.66 -0.42
CA ILE A 50 -12.56 1.53 -0.13
C ILE A 50 -11.54 1.43 -1.25
N ILE A 51 -10.45 2.19 -1.12
CA ILE A 51 -9.40 2.24 -2.14
C ILE A 51 -8.40 1.10 -1.94
N CYS A 52 -8.02 0.42 -3.03
CA CYS A 52 -7.16 -0.76 -2.98
C CYS A 52 -5.79 -0.50 -2.31
N LEU A 53 -5.47 -1.29 -1.28
CA LEU A 53 -4.19 -1.27 -0.53
C LEU A 53 -3.01 -1.80 -1.35
N LEU A 54 -3.22 -2.86 -2.15
CA LEU A 54 -2.15 -3.42 -2.97
C LEU A 54 -1.68 -2.44 -4.03
N HIS A 55 -2.60 -1.75 -4.70
CA HIS A 55 -2.22 -0.69 -5.65
C HIS A 55 -1.38 0.41 -4.99
N PHE A 56 -1.65 0.78 -3.73
CA PHE A 56 -0.78 1.72 -3.00
C PHE A 56 0.66 1.23 -2.89
N ASN A 57 0.83 -0.05 -2.54
CA ASN A 57 2.14 -0.66 -2.37
C ASN A 57 2.95 -0.70 -3.68
N GLU A 58 2.27 -0.81 -4.82
CA GLU A 58 2.89 -0.90 -6.14
C GLU A 58 3.44 0.43 -6.67
N PHE A 59 2.77 1.55 -6.39
CA PHE A 59 3.13 2.85 -6.97
C PHE A 59 4.55 3.34 -6.61
N PRO A 60 5.03 3.25 -5.35
CA PRO A 60 6.39 3.65 -5.03
C PRO A 60 7.45 2.84 -5.78
N LEU A 61 7.28 1.51 -5.89
CA LEU A 61 8.18 0.67 -6.68
C LEU A 61 8.18 1.10 -8.15
N ARG A 62 6.98 1.35 -8.70
CA ARG A 62 6.80 1.84 -10.06
C ARG A 62 7.59 3.10 -10.33
N HIS A 63 7.39 4.13 -9.51
CA HIS A 63 8.04 5.41 -9.72
C HIS A 63 9.55 5.37 -9.48
N LEU A 64 10.02 4.56 -8.53
CA LEU A 64 11.46 4.33 -8.36
C LEU A 64 12.07 3.68 -9.60
N PHE A 65 11.40 2.67 -10.15
CA PHE A 65 11.82 2.00 -11.37
C PHE A 65 11.81 2.94 -12.59
N GLU A 66 10.67 3.61 -12.83
CA GLU A 66 10.47 4.53 -13.96
C GLU A 66 11.34 5.78 -13.87
N SER A 67 11.69 6.28 -12.68
CA SER A 67 12.65 7.37 -12.53
C SER A 67 14.07 7.01 -12.99
N LYS A 68 14.33 5.70 -13.18
CA LYS A 68 15.63 5.14 -13.57
C LYS A 68 15.60 4.43 -14.92
N SER A 69 14.43 4.18 -15.49
CA SER A 69 14.26 3.69 -16.85
C SER A 69 13.65 4.80 -17.72
N SER A 70 14.25 5.12 -18.86
CA SER A 70 13.89 6.26 -19.73
C SER A 70 12.43 6.26 -20.25
N GLY A 71 11.47 6.60 -19.38
CA GLY A 71 10.07 6.84 -19.74
C GLY A 71 9.05 5.82 -19.18
N PRO A 72 7.77 6.24 -19.06
CA PRO A 72 6.70 5.53 -18.32
C PRO A 72 6.11 4.28 -18.99
N SER A 73 6.58 3.90 -20.18
CA SER A 73 5.96 2.80 -20.95
C SER A 73 6.92 1.82 -21.61
N SER A 74 8.23 2.06 -21.58
CA SER A 74 9.13 1.34 -22.51
C SER A 74 10.21 0.49 -21.83
N TYR A 75 10.41 0.56 -20.51
CA TYR A 75 11.46 -0.21 -19.83
C TYR A 75 12.82 -0.09 -20.59
N THR A 76 13.08 1.06 -21.21
CA THR A 76 14.20 1.27 -22.15
C THR A 76 15.53 1.55 -21.47
N GLY A 77 15.52 1.81 -20.17
CA GLY A 77 16.73 1.83 -19.35
C GLY A 77 17.34 0.44 -19.24
N ASP A 78 18.63 0.38 -18.91
CA ASP A 78 19.42 -0.87 -18.91
C ASP A 78 18.78 -1.97 -18.07
N ILE A 79 18.23 -1.62 -16.90
CA ILE A 79 17.53 -2.59 -16.05
C ILE A 79 16.28 -3.13 -16.75
N GLY A 80 15.49 -2.27 -17.37
CA GLY A 80 14.24 -2.70 -18.02
C GLY A 80 14.45 -3.59 -19.24
N ARG A 81 15.53 -3.37 -20.00
CA ARG A 81 15.97 -4.29 -21.06
C ARG A 81 16.40 -5.63 -20.49
N ASN A 82 17.18 -5.61 -19.41
CA ASN A 82 17.68 -6.81 -18.75
C ASN A 82 16.62 -7.60 -18.00
N LEU A 83 15.41 -7.07 -17.79
CA LEU A 83 14.25 -7.84 -17.30
C LEU A 83 13.71 -8.86 -18.33
N LYS A 84 14.25 -8.89 -19.56
CA LYS A 84 13.99 -9.91 -20.57
C LYS A 84 15.25 -10.77 -20.75
N GLY A 85 15.12 -12.09 -20.75
CA GLY A 85 16.23 -13.01 -21.10
C GLY A 85 17.15 -13.46 -19.96
N PHE A 86 16.94 -13.01 -18.72
CA PHE A 86 17.71 -13.48 -17.55
C PHE A 86 17.40 -14.94 -17.14
N GLU A 87 16.37 -15.55 -17.71
CA GLU A 87 15.85 -16.88 -17.33
C GLU A 87 16.92 -18.00 -17.42
N LYS A 88 17.97 -17.79 -18.23
CA LYS A 88 19.08 -18.73 -18.46
C LYS A 88 20.34 -18.47 -17.63
N LEU A 89 20.36 -17.40 -16.83
CA LEU A 89 21.56 -17.02 -16.08
C LEU A 89 21.72 -17.85 -14.78
N PRO A 90 22.95 -18.26 -14.44
CA PRO A 90 23.21 -18.97 -13.19
C PRO A 90 22.98 -18.07 -11.97
N LEU A 91 22.79 -18.68 -10.80
CA LEU A 91 22.73 -17.94 -9.54
C LEU A 91 24.14 -17.57 -9.09
N VAL A 92 24.32 -16.32 -8.65
CA VAL A 92 25.54 -15.79 -8.04
C VAL A 92 25.29 -15.57 -6.54
N ALA A 93 26.32 -15.68 -5.71
CA ALA A 93 26.20 -15.45 -4.28
C ALA A 93 25.71 -14.02 -3.97
N PHE A 94 24.76 -13.91 -3.04
CA PHE A 94 24.16 -12.65 -2.61
C PHE A 94 23.94 -12.68 -1.10
N ASN A 95 24.00 -11.52 -0.44
CA ASN A 95 23.48 -11.35 0.90
C ASN A 95 22.96 -9.91 1.07
N VAL A 96 21.67 -9.77 1.38
CA VAL A 96 21.10 -8.49 1.81
C VAL A 96 20.78 -8.62 3.29
N ASN A 97 21.75 -8.26 4.13
CA ASN A 97 21.57 -8.32 5.59
C ASN A 97 20.42 -7.39 6.06
N GLU A 98 19.71 -7.87 7.08
CA GLU A 98 18.71 -7.17 7.90
C GLU A 98 17.39 -6.83 7.21
N CYS A 99 16.50 -7.81 7.10
CA CYS A 99 15.07 -7.61 6.85
C CYS A 99 14.26 -8.76 7.48
N GLU A 100 13.13 -8.46 8.11
CA GLU A 100 12.19 -9.48 8.61
C GLU A 100 10.92 -9.45 7.77
N LEU A 101 10.57 -10.60 7.19
CA LEU A 101 9.30 -10.77 6.48
C LEU A 101 8.18 -11.13 7.48
N PRO A 102 6.96 -10.62 7.30
CA PRO A 102 5.82 -11.03 8.12
C PRO A 102 5.57 -12.53 8.01
N GLY A 103 5.29 -13.19 9.15
CA GLY A 103 4.87 -14.58 9.17
C GLY A 103 3.54 -14.75 8.44
N ILE A 104 3.52 -15.55 7.37
CA ILE A 104 2.33 -15.85 6.58
C ILE A 104 2.23 -17.35 6.32
N ASP A 105 1.02 -17.88 6.45
CA ASP A 105 0.73 -19.26 6.08
C ASP A 105 0.82 -19.43 4.54
N PRO A 106 1.77 -20.24 4.03
CA PRO A 106 1.94 -20.44 2.60
C PRO A 106 0.73 -21.06 1.91
N THR A 107 -0.18 -21.73 2.63
CA THR A 107 -1.36 -22.37 2.03
C THR A 107 -2.32 -21.35 1.40
N ASN A 108 -2.36 -20.12 1.93
CA ASN A 108 -3.22 -19.03 1.49
C ASN A 108 -2.65 -18.19 0.33
N LEU A 109 -1.52 -18.62 -0.24
CA LEU A 109 -0.79 -17.90 -1.28
C LEU A 109 -0.96 -18.54 -2.67
N SER A 110 -1.14 -17.70 -3.68
CA SER A 110 -1.05 -18.12 -5.09
C SER A 110 0.39 -18.51 -5.45
N CYS A 111 0.59 -19.14 -6.61
CA CYS A 111 1.92 -19.52 -7.09
C CYS A 111 2.89 -18.33 -7.15
N ASP A 112 2.45 -17.19 -7.69
CA ASP A 112 3.26 -15.96 -7.75
C ASP A 112 3.63 -15.40 -6.38
N GLN A 113 2.73 -15.51 -5.41
CA GLN A 113 2.94 -15.01 -4.06
C GLN A 113 3.89 -15.92 -3.29
N LYS A 114 3.77 -17.23 -3.49
CA LYS A 114 4.74 -18.24 -3.01
C LYS A 114 6.12 -17.99 -3.60
N TYR A 115 6.20 -17.64 -4.88
CA TYR A 115 7.47 -17.28 -5.49
C TYR A 115 8.08 -16.03 -4.83
N LEU A 116 7.29 -14.96 -4.67
CA LEU A 116 7.75 -13.73 -4.03
C LEU A 116 8.28 -13.97 -2.61
N ILE A 117 7.55 -14.71 -1.76
CA ILE A 117 8.01 -14.97 -0.39
C ILE A 117 9.29 -15.81 -0.41
N ASN A 118 9.36 -16.86 -1.23
CA ASN A 118 10.51 -17.76 -1.27
C ASN A 118 11.78 -17.05 -1.75
N ILE A 119 11.70 -16.23 -2.80
CA ILE A 119 12.87 -15.49 -3.30
C ILE A 119 13.31 -14.43 -2.29
N CYS A 120 12.38 -13.75 -1.60
CA CYS A 120 12.73 -12.81 -0.55
C CYS A 120 13.40 -13.51 0.64
N THR A 121 12.86 -14.64 1.09
CA THR A 121 13.43 -15.44 2.19
C THR A 121 14.85 -15.88 1.87
N ALA A 122 15.10 -16.42 0.67
CA ALA A 122 16.45 -16.82 0.27
C ALA A 122 17.43 -15.64 0.24
N LEU A 123 17.02 -14.50 -0.33
CA LEU A 123 17.81 -13.27 -0.36
C LEU A 123 18.21 -12.76 1.02
N ILE A 124 17.30 -12.91 2.00
CA ILE A 124 17.51 -12.49 3.39
C ILE A 124 18.36 -13.50 4.16
N SER A 125 18.16 -14.80 3.95
CA SER A 125 18.92 -15.85 4.64
C SER A 125 20.31 -16.08 4.03
N GLY A 126 20.55 -15.62 2.80
CA GLY A 126 21.74 -15.97 2.03
C GLY A 126 21.77 -17.42 1.56
N ASP A 127 20.68 -18.17 1.74
CA ASP A 127 20.58 -19.58 1.32
C ASP A 127 20.12 -19.67 -0.14
N GLY A 128 21.07 -19.93 -1.03
CA GLY A 128 20.87 -20.07 -2.47
C GLY A 128 20.26 -21.42 -2.87
N SER A 129 19.15 -21.83 -2.24
CA SER A 129 18.51 -23.12 -2.49
C SER A 129 18.30 -23.41 -3.99
N SER A 130 18.71 -24.61 -4.42
CA SER A 130 18.63 -25.07 -5.82
C SER A 130 17.20 -25.09 -6.39
N ASP A 131 16.17 -25.09 -5.53
CA ASP A 131 14.77 -25.06 -5.94
C ASP A 131 14.29 -23.70 -6.43
N LEU A 132 14.95 -22.60 -6.02
CA LEU A 132 14.69 -21.28 -6.58
C LEU A 132 15.21 -21.16 -8.01
N ALA A 133 16.34 -21.80 -8.32
CA ALA A 133 16.91 -21.80 -9.67
C ALA A 133 15.94 -22.40 -10.70
N LYS A 134 15.19 -23.44 -10.31
CA LYS A 134 14.23 -24.16 -11.15
C LYS A 134 12.91 -23.41 -11.38
N ARG A 135 12.55 -22.48 -10.50
CA ARG A 135 11.29 -21.71 -10.59
C ARG A 135 11.53 -20.40 -11.32
N GLN A 136 10.82 -20.20 -12.42
CA GLN A 136 10.85 -18.95 -13.18
C GLN A 136 9.70 -18.03 -12.76
N PRO A 137 9.91 -16.71 -12.72
CA PRO A 137 8.81 -15.76 -12.58
C PRO A 137 7.87 -15.87 -13.78
N ASP A 138 6.58 -15.62 -13.54
CA ASP A 138 5.59 -15.53 -14.61
C ASP A 138 5.96 -14.49 -15.69
N THR A 139 5.35 -14.65 -16.86
CA THR A 139 5.50 -13.74 -18.00
C THR A 139 5.23 -12.30 -17.57
N LEU A 140 6.14 -11.39 -17.93
CA LEU A 140 6.07 -9.98 -17.54
C LEU A 140 4.74 -9.37 -18.00
N ASN A 141 3.87 -9.06 -17.04
CA ASN A 141 2.69 -8.25 -17.26
C ASN A 141 2.93 -6.86 -16.67
N PHE A 142 2.93 -5.83 -17.53
CA PHE A 142 3.23 -4.44 -17.15
C PHE A 142 2.21 -3.82 -16.18
N ALA A 143 1.04 -4.42 -16.02
CA ALA A 143 0.04 -4.01 -15.05
C ALA A 143 0.26 -4.64 -13.66
N ARG A 144 1.12 -5.66 -13.53
CA ARG A 144 1.33 -6.42 -12.29
C ARG A 144 2.74 -6.16 -11.73
N TRP A 145 2.85 -5.20 -10.81
CA TRP A 145 4.14 -4.83 -10.21
C TRP A 145 4.75 -5.91 -9.31
N GLN A 146 3.94 -6.86 -8.84
CA GLN A 146 4.45 -8.07 -8.19
C GLN A 146 5.37 -8.86 -9.12
N THR A 147 4.99 -9.04 -10.39
CA THR A 147 5.82 -9.72 -11.39
C THR A 147 7.09 -8.92 -11.68
N ALA A 148 7.00 -7.59 -11.77
CA ALA A 148 8.19 -6.75 -11.93
C ALA A 148 9.15 -6.90 -10.73
N ALA A 149 8.63 -6.89 -9.50
CA ALA A 149 9.42 -7.06 -8.29
C ALA A 149 10.16 -8.41 -8.28
N THR A 150 9.46 -9.51 -8.54
CA THR A 150 10.07 -10.85 -8.55
C THR A 150 11.12 -10.99 -9.65
N ARG A 151 10.93 -10.37 -10.81
CA ARG A 151 11.92 -10.35 -11.90
C ARG A 151 13.14 -9.49 -11.56
N ILE A 152 12.98 -8.35 -10.86
CA ILE A 152 14.11 -7.54 -10.37
C ILE A 152 14.94 -8.33 -9.37
N LEU A 153 14.30 -9.01 -8.43
CA LEU A 153 14.99 -9.89 -7.47
C LEU A 153 15.71 -11.03 -8.19
N ARG A 154 15.08 -11.64 -9.19
CA ARG A 154 15.70 -12.69 -10.00
C ARG A 154 16.90 -12.18 -10.81
N LEU A 155 16.81 -10.98 -11.38
CA LEU A 155 17.92 -10.36 -12.09
C LEU A 155 19.12 -10.14 -11.16
N TYR A 156 18.89 -9.67 -9.94
CA TYR A 156 19.94 -9.45 -8.96
C TYR A 156 20.71 -10.72 -8.61
N ILE A 157 20.00 -11.82 -8.30
CA ILE A 157 20.66 -13.10 -7.99
C ILE A 157 21.36 -13.73 -9.19
N SER A 158 21.09 -13.23 -10.41
CA SER A 158 21.72 -13.67 -11.65
C SER A 158 22.81 -12.70 -12.15
N THR A 159 23.16 -11.68 -11.38
CA THR A 159 24.16 -10.66 -11.76
C THR A 159 25.35 -10.72 -10.80
N SER A 160 26.56 -10.97 -11.32
CA SER A 160 27.77 -11.08 -10.49
C SER A 160 28.26 -9.74 -9.95
N ASP A 161 28.08 -8.66 -10.70
CA ASP A 161 28.43 -7.30 -10.31
C ASP A 161 27.20 -6.38 -10.47
N PRO A 162 26.28 -6.37 -9.50
CA PRO A 162 25.03 -5.63 -9.63
C PRO A 162 25.25 -4.12 -9.49
N THR A 163 24.69 -3.35 -10.41
CA THR A 163 24.75 -1.88 -10.34
C THR A 163 24.13 -1.34 -9.04
N ASN A 164 24.61 -0.19 -8.57
CA ASN A 164 24.04 0.51 -7.41
C ASN A 164 22.53 0.76 -7.53
N VAL A 165 22.02 0.94 -8.75
CA VAL A 165 20.59 1.12 -9.00
C VAL A 165 19.82 -0.19 -8.78
N LEU A 166 20.35 -1.32 -9.27
CA LEU A 166 19.75 -2.63 -9.04
C LEU A 166 19.75 -2.99 -7.54
N ILE A 167 20.87 -2.77 -6.85
CA ILE A 167 20.97 -2.96 -5.39
C ILE A 167 19.92 -2.12 -4.67
N THR A 168 19.78 -0.84 -5.02
CA THR A 168 18.76 0.05 -4.43
C THR A 168 17.35 -0.54 -4.58
N LEU A 169 16.99 -0.99 -5.80
CA LEU A 169 15.67 -1.55 -6.06
C LEU A 169 15.43 -2.84 -5.27
N VAL A 170 16.43 -3.71 -5.17
CA VAL A 170 16.35 -4.96 -4.39
C VAL A 170 16.13 -4.66 -2.91
N VAL A 171 16.92 -3.75 -2.33
CA VAL A 171 16.74 -3.33 -0.93
C VAL A 171 15.34 -2.75 -0.73
N PHE A 172 14.83 -1.97 -1.68
CA PHE A 172 13.49 -1.39 -1.60
C PHE A 172 12.43 -2.49 -1.63
N ILE A 173 12.60 -3.46 -2.53
CA ILE A 173 11.67 -4.57 -2.68
C ILE A 173 11.60 -5.39 -1.39
N LEU A 174 12.76 -5.75 -0.82
CA LEU A 174 12.82 -6.57 0.39
C LEU A 174 12.30 -5.81 1.62
N LYS A 175 12.87 -4.64 1.92
CA LYS A 175 12.62 -3.92 3.18
C LYS A 175 11.27 -3.20 3.22
N ILE A 176 10.71 -2.81 2.07
CA ILE A 176 9.51 -1.97 2.02
C ILE A 176 8.38 -2.67 1.26
N TYR A 177 8.58 -2.99 -0.02
CA TYR A 177 7.51 -3.49 -0.88
C TYR A 177 6.97 -4.85 -0.42
N ALA A 178 7.83 -5.86 -0.27
CA ALA A 178 7.43 -7.23 0.07
C ALA A 178 6.86 -7.28 1.49
N THR A 179 7.56 -6.65 2.44
CA THR A 179 7.11 -6.53 3.83
C THR A 179 5.72 -5.89 3.93
N SER A 180 5.47 -4.79 3.22
CA SER A 180 4.17 -4.13 3.21
C SER A 180 3.11 -4.95 2.45
N TRP A 181 3.48 -5.59 1.34
CA TRP A 181 2.60 -6.46 0.56
C TRP A 181 2.05 -7.60 1.42
N PHE A 182 2.93 -8.31 2.15
CA PHE A 182 2.52 -9.42 3.02
C PHE A 182 1.73 -8.93 4.25
N ARG A 183 2.08 -7.79 4.84
CA ARG A 183 1.25 -7.16 5.90
C ARG A 183 -0.16 -6.87 5.42
N ILE A 184 -0.32 -6.34 4.21
CA ILE A 184 -1.63 -6.08 3.59
C ILE A 184 -2.36 -7.41 3.34
N LYS A 185 -1.67 -8.45 2.87
CA LYS A 185 -2.28 -9.77 2.61
C LYS A 185 -2.85 -10.39 3.89
N ILE A 186 -2.12 -10.32 4.99
CA ILE A 186 -2.55 -10.82 6.31
C ILE A 186 -3.71 -9.97 6.84
N HIS A 187 -3.57 -8.64 6.79
CA HIS A 187 -4.52 -7.68 7.34
C HIS A 187 -5.17 -6.83 6.24
N HIS A 188 -5.94 -7.47 5.36
CA HIS A 188 -6.49 -6.85 4.14
C HIS A 188 -7.69 -5.92 4.38
N SER A 189 -8.27 -5.93 5.58
CA SER A 189 -9.41 -5.07 5.92
C SER A 189 -9.01 -3.58 5.94
N ILE A 190 -9.91 -2.73 5.46
CA ILE A 190 -9.69 -1.26 5.38
C ILE A 190 -9.38 -0.62 6.73
N LYS A 191 -9.81 -1.23 7.85
CA LYS A 191 -9.49 -0.77 9.21
C LYS A 191 -7.99 -0.73 9.51
N TYR A 192 -7.18 -1.44 8.74
CA TYR A 192 -5.72 -1.40 8.84
C TYR A 192 -5.07 -0.40 7.88
N GLY A 193 -5.83 0.28 7.02
CA GLY A 193 -5.28 1.12 5.95
C GLY A 193 -4.33 2.21 6.44
N ALA A 194 -4.71 2.96 7.48
CA ALA A 194 -3.85 3.98 8.07
C ALA A 194 -2.58 3.38 8.71
N ARG A 195 -2.69 2.21 9.35
CA ARG A 195 -1.56 1.48 9.96
C ARG A 195 -0.59 0.97 8.89
N HIS A 196 -1.11 0.47 7.77
CA HIS A 196 -0.30 0.04 6.64
C HIS A 196 0.45 1.21 6.01
N LEU A 197 -0.22 2.36 5.84
CA LEU A 197 0.43 3.58 5.34
C LEU A 197 1.53 4.05 6.30
N TRP A 198 1.26 4.08 7.60
CA TRP A 198 2.25 4.46 8.61
C TRP A 198 3.46 3.52 8.59
N HIS A 199 3.25 2.20 8.58
CA HIS A 199 4.35 1.23 8.51
C HIS A 199 5.17 1.40 7.25
N PHE A 200 4.52 1.64 6.10
CA PHE A 200 5.21 1.89 4.84
C PHE A 200 6.11 3.13 4.93
N ILE A 201 5.57 4.25 5.44
CA ILE A 201 6.32 5.50 5.65
C ILE A 201 7.47 5.28 6.63
N ASN A 202 7.22 4.58 7.73
CA ASN A 202 8.26 4.33 8.72
C ASN A 202 9.41 3.50 8.13
N SER A 203 9.11 2.47 7.34
CA SER A 203 10.14 1.67 6.65
C SER A 203 10.88 2.46 5.58
N SER A 204 10.23 3.43 4.90
CA SER A 204 10.89 4.25 3.88
C SER A 204 11.86 5.29 4.44
N ARG A 205 11.81 5.59 5.74
CA ARG A 205 12.76 6.53 6.39
C ARG A 205 14.21 6.08 6.30
N TYR A 206 14.46 4.77 6.23
CA TYR A 206 15.80 4.22 6.04
C TYR A 206 16.44 4.63 4.70
N PHE A 207 15.64 4.93 3.67
CA PHE A 207 16.16 5.23 2.34
C PHE A 207 16.81 6.62 2.25
N PRO A 208 17.85 6.80 1.42
CA PRO A 208 18.42 8.11 1.12
C PRO A 208 17.38 9.11 0.60
N ASN A 209 17.55 10.39 0.95
CA ASN A 209 16.60 11.47 0.62
C ASN A 209 16.16 11.47 -0.85
N LYS A 210 17.10 11.31 -1.79
CA LYS A 210 16.80 11.29 -3.24
C LYS A 210 15.73 10.27 -3.66
N TYR A 211 15.61 9.14 -2.95
CA TYR A 211 14.59 8.13 -3.21
C TYR A 211 13.36 8.35 -2.33
N ARG A 212 13.57 8.83 -1.11
CA ARG A 212 12.50 9.18 -0.19
C ARG A 212 11.60 10.26 -0.78
N ASP A 213 12.15 11.28 -1.42
CA ASP A 213 11.39 12.37 -2.06
C ASP A 213 10.44 11.83 -3.14
N ILE A 214 10.86 10.82 -3.92
CA ILE A 214 10.03 10.14 -4.91
C ILE A 214 8.89 9.40 -4.21
N ILE A 215 9.21 8.62 -3.17
CA ILE A 215 8.24 7.84 -2.40
C ILE A 215 7.20 8.76 -1.75
N GLU A 216 7.65 9.80 -1.05
CA GLU A 216 6.81 10.77 -0.36
C GLU A 216 5.90 11.51 -1.35
N SER A 217 6.42 11.97 -2.49
CA SER A 217 5.62 12.57 -3.57
C SER A 217 4.52 11.64 -4.10
N VAL A 218 4.79 10.33 -4.20
CA VAL A 218 3.79 9.33 -4.58
C VAL A 218 2.74 9.17 -3.49
N ILE A 219 3.16 9.10 -2.23
CA ILE A 219 2.26 8.94 -1.07
C ILE A 219 1.34 10.16 -0.92
N SER A 220 1.87 11.38 -1.01
CA SER A 220 1.09 12.63 -0.87
C SER A 220 -0.02 12.74 -1.91
N ARG A 221 0.15 12.16 -3.10
CA ARG A 221 -0.88 12.12 -4.16
C ARG A 221 -1.88 10.98 -4.00
N ASN A 222 -1.69 10.11 -3.01
CA ASN A 222 -2.42 8.85 -2.86
C ASN A 222 -2.83 8.55 -1.40
N ALA A 223 -2.85 9.54 -0.52
CA ALA A 223 -3.06 9.39 0.91
C ALA A 223 -4.53 9.13 1.32
N TYR A 224 -5.28 8.36 0.53
CA TYR A 224 -6.69 8.06 0.79
C TYR A 224 -6.94 7.42 2.16
N PHE A 225 -5.97 6.66 2.68
CA PHE A 225 -6.10 5.90 3.93
C PHE A 225 -6.04 6.73 5.19
N VAL A 226 -5.61 7.98 5.09
CA VAL A 226 -5.61 8.93 6.21
C VAL A 226 -6.69 9.98 6.07
N ALA A 227 -7.65 9.78 5.16
CA ALA A 227 -8.89 10.54 5.19
C ALA A 227 -9.52 10.42 6.60
N PRO A 228 -10.15 11.47 7.13
CA PRO A 228 -10.70 11.46 8.49
C PRO A 228 -11.57 10.24 8.80
N GLU A 229 -12.38 9.77 7.85
CA GLU A 229 -13.23 8.59 8.02
C GLU A 229 -12.40 7.30 8.13
N ASN A 230 -11.35 7.16 7.32
CA ASN A 230 -10.45 6.00 7.37
C ASN A 230 -9.58 6.00 8.64
N MET A 231 -9.20 7.19 9.12
CA MET A 231 -8.52 7.34 10.41
C MET A 231 -9.43 6.89 11.56
N LEU A 232 -10.68 7.36 11.58
CA LEU A 232 -11.65 6.95 12.62
C LEU A 232 -11.94 5.45 12.57
N LEU A 233 -12.05 4.85 11.38
CA LEU A 233 -12.18 3.40 11.22
C LEU A 233 -10.99 2.64 11.82
N ALA A 234 -9.77 3.13 11.58
CA ALA A 234 -8.58 2.54 12.18
C ALA A 234 -8.60 2.68 13.71
N MET A 235 -8.94 3.87 14.23
CA MET A 235 -9.00 4.14 15.66
C MET A 235 -10.06 3.31 16.39
N LEU A 236 -11.23 3.09 15.79
CA LEU A 236 -12.31 2.27 16.36
C LEU A 236 -11.89 0.82 16.64
N THR A 237 -10.94 0.31 15.86
CA THR A 237 -10.43 -1.05 16.01
C THR A 237 -9.00 -1.08 16.56
N ASP A 238 -8.56 -0.01 17.22
CA ASP A 238 -7.28 0.04 17.90
C ASP A 238 -7.28 -0.82 19.16
N GLU A 239 -6.15 -1.43 19.49
CA GLU A 239 -6.01 -2.23 20.70
C GLU A 239 -6.06 -1.36 21.96
N ARG A 240 -5.61 -0.10 21.86
CA ARG A 240 -5.60 0.87 22.96
C ARG A 240 -7.02 1.37 23.22
N CYS A 241 -7.56 1.07 24.40
CA CYS A 241 -8.93 1.43 24.79
C CYS A 241 -9.22 2.92 24.66
N HIS A 242 -8.31 3.78 25.11
CA HIS A 242 -8.49 5.23 25.07
C HIS A 242 -8.59 5.78 23.63
N ILE A 243 -7.93 5.15 22.66
CA ILE A 243 -8.02 5.52 21.23
C ILE A 243 -9.39 5.17 20.66
N ARG A 244 -9.93 3.98 20.99
CA ARG A 244 -11.29 3.60 20.60
C ARG A 244 -12.32 4.56 21.18
N THR A 245 -12.21 4.89 22.46
CA THR A 245 -13.10 5.86 23.12
C THR A 245 -13.03 7.24 22.45
N LEU A 246 -11.83 7.70 22.10
CA LEU A 246 -11.66 8.97 21.38
C LEU A 246 -12.34 8.93 20.00
N ALA A 247 -12.21 7.83 19.26
CA ALA A 247 -12.87 7.65 17.97
C ALA A 247 -14.39 7.72 18.09
N SER A 248 -14.98 6.98 19.03
CA SER A 248 -16.43 6.99 19.28
C SER A 248 -16.92 8.40 19.63
N ARG A 249 -16.21 9.12 20.50
CA ARG A 249 -16.56 10.51 20.86
C ARG A 249 -16.50 11.45 19.64
N ARG A 250 -15.48 11.31 18.78
CA ARG A 250 -15.36 12.11 17.55
C ARG A 250 -16.51 11.83 16.57
N ILE A 251 -16.91 10.57 16.42
CA ILE A 251 -18.04 10.17 15.57
C ILE A 251 -19.36 10.74 16.10
N ILE A 252 -19.63 10.57 17.41
CA ILE A 252 -20.84 11.12 18.05
C ILE A 252 -20.90 12.64 17.87
N LYS A 253 -19.79 13.34 18.17
CA LYS A 253 -19.75 14.79 18.01
C LYS A 253 -19.97 15.24 16.55
N ALA A 254 -19.40 14.52 15.59
CA ALA A 254 -19.60 14.83 14.17
C ALA A 254 -21.07 14.60 13.73
N SER A 255 -21.71 13.58 14.29
CA SER A 255 -23.11 13.25 14.01
C SER A 255 -24.10 14.28 14.54
N GLU A 256 -23.77 14.97 15.64
CA GLU A 256 -24.59 16.04 16.22
C GLU A 256 -24.53 17.34 15.39
N ILE A 257 -23.42 17.60 14.69
CA ILE A 257 -23.19 18.85 13.95
C ILE A 257 -23.89 18.84 12.57
N SER A 258 -24.12 17.68 11.97
CA SER A 258 -24.71 17.55 10.63
C SER A 258 -25.94 16.64 10.62
N PRO A 259 -27.07 17.07 11.24
CA PRO A 259 -28.27 16.24 11.30
C PRO A 259 -28.89 15.97 9.92
N ASP A 260 -28.69 16.87 8.95
CA ASP A 260 -29.37 16.80 7.65
C ASP A 260 -28.64 15.99 6.57
N GLY A 261 -27.45 15.44 6.85
CA GLY A 261 -26.72 14.51 5.95
C GLY A 261 -26.33 15.05 4.55
N ASN A 262 -26.70 16.29 4.22
CA ASN A 262 -26.73 16.82 2.85
C ASN A 262 -25.44 17.55 2.42
N CYS A 263 -24.39 17.55 3.23
CA CYS A 263 -23.12 18.13 2.80
C CYS A 263 -22.39 17.12 1.90
N PHE A 264 -22.47 17.33 0.58
CA PHE A 264 -21.68 16.60 -0.41
C PHE A 264 -20.20 16.86 -0.19
N ARG A 265 -19.57 16.10 0.72
CA ARG A 265 -18.13 16.21 0.97
C ARG A 265 -17.40 16.09 -0.36
N ARG A 266 -16.54 17.06 -0.67
CA ARG A 266 -15.61 16.92 -1.78
C ARG A 266 -14.38 16.25 -1.22
N PHE A 267 -14.08 15.05 -1.69
CA PHE A 267 -12.90 14.34 -1.22
C PHE A 267 -11.63 15.14 -1.56
N VAL A 268 -10.83 15.43 -0.54
CA VAL A 268 -9.52 16.07 -0.65
C VAL A 268 -8.51 15.11 -0.05
N ILE A 269 -7.41 14.88 -0.75
CA ILE A 269 -6.33 14.04 -0.24
C ILE A 269 -5.66 14.80 0.92
N PRO A 270 -5.59 14.21 2.14
CA PRO A 270 -4.98 14.88 3.27
C PRO A 270 -3.48 15.12 3.09
N ALA A 271 -2.97 16.19 3.70
CA ALA A 271 -1.54 16.38 3.86
C ALA A 271 -0.99 15.33 4.84
N VAL A 272 0.08 14.65 4.46
CA VAL A 272 0.66 13.56 5.26
C VAL A 272 1.86 14.05 6.04
N ASN A 273 1.88 13.80 7.35
CA ASN A 273 3.04 13.98 8.19
C ASN A 273 4.00 12.80 8.07
N PHE A 274 5.03 12.93 7.24
CA PHE A 274 6.05 11.88 7.04
C PHE A 274 6.94 11.63 8.27
N ARG A 275 6.86 12.47 9.31
CA ARG A 275 7.60 12.33 10.57
C ARG A 275 6.77 11.70 11.70
N ALA A 276 5.52 11.31 11.43
CA ALA A 276 4.60 10.67 12.37
C ALA A 276 5.20 9.47 13.12
N ARG A 277 5.10 9.45 14.45
CA ARG A 277 5.61 8.34 15.27
C ARG A 277 4.55 7.26 15.49
N ASP A 278 3.28 7.62 15.37
CA ASP A 278 2.15 6.71 15.34
C ASP A 278 1.30 6.98 14.07
N TYR A 279 0.46 6.03 13.66
CA TYR A 279 -0.47 6.28 12.55
C TYR A 279 -1.45 7.42 12.88
N LEU A 280 -1.72 7.63 14.17
CA LEU A 280 -2.55 8.72 14.69
C LEU A 280 -2.01 10.11 14.33
N ASP A 281 -0.69 10.23 14.15
CA ASP A 281 -0.02 11.50 13.86
C ASP A 281 0.18 11.74 12.35
N LEU A 282 -0.38 10.89 11.49
CA LEU A 282 -0.22 11.00 10.03
C LEU A 282 -0.90 12.22 9.42
N ILE A 283 -1.89 12.78 10.12
CA ILE A 283 -2.60 14.00 9.76
C ILE A 283 -2.72 14.87 11.02
N ASP A 284 -2.79 16.18 10.81
CA ASP A 284 -3.01 17.18 11.87
C ASP A 284 -4.48 17.24 12.32
#